data_AF-A0A931VFH7-F1
#
_entry.id   AF-A0A931VFH7-F1
#
_cell.length_a   1.000
_cell.length_b   1.000
_cell.length_c   1.000
_cell.angle_alpha   90.00
_cell.angle_beta   90.00
_cell.angle_gamma   90.00
#
_symmetry.space_group_name_H-M   'P 1'
#
loop_
_entity.id
_entity.type
_entity.pdbx_description
1 polymer ?
#
loop_
_entity_poly.entity_id
_entity_poly.type
_entity_poly.pdbx_seq_one_letter_code
_entity_poly.pdbx_strand_id
1 'polypeptide(L)'
;MPDATAAAFSKSEYTLIDFWYSNCGPCIAQFPDLKQLYEKYKNKGFEIVGISTDKLKYKTEWQGAVKKYQLDWPQYWDVNGQEATRLSIRAFPTNFLLDGQGR
;
A
#
# COMPACT_ATOMS: atom_id res chain seq x y z
N MET A 1 17.26 -1.13 -1.52
CA MET A 1 16.26 -2.22 -1.41
C MET A 1 15.59 -2.44 -2.79
N PRO A 2 16.29 -2.98 -3.81
CA PRO A 2 15.69 -3.16 -5.15
C PRO A 2 15.04 -4.54 -5.36
N ASP A 3 15.51 -5.58 -4.66
CA ASP A 3 15.16 -6.97 -5.00
C ASP A 3 13.78 -7.42 -4.50
N ALA A 4 13.28 -6.88 -3.39
CA ALA A 4 12.01 -7.32 -2.81
C ALA A 4 10.79 -6.79 -3.59
N THR A 5 10.91 -5.61 -4.19
CA THR A 5 9.84 -4.98 -4.97
C THR A 5 9.72 -5.63 -6.35
N ALA A 6 10.84 -5.84 -7.05
CA ALA A 6 10.83 -6.46 -8.37
C ALA A 6 10.25 -7.89 -8.38
N ALA A 7 10.50 -8.67 -7.31
CA ALA A 7 9.96 -10.02 -7.18
C ALA A 7 8.46 -10.06 -6.85
N ALA A 8 7.90 -9.00 -6.24
CA ALA A 8 6.47 -8.90 -5.96
C ALA A 8 5.67 -8.55 -7.22
N PHE A 9 6.23 -7.72 -8.11
CA PHE A 9 5.53 -7.27 -9.33
C PHE A 9 5.53 -8.30 -10.46
N SER A 10 6.48 -9.24 -10.49
CA SER A 10 6.61 -10.20 -11.60
C SER A 10 5.50 -11.27 -11.67
N LYS A 11 4.66 -11.39 -10.63
CA LYS A 11 3.55 -12.35 -10.57
C LYS A 11 2.18 -11.74 -10.90
N SER A 12 2.06 -10.42 -10.87
CA SER A 12 0.79 -9.70 -11.07
C SER A 12 0.86 -8.89 -12.35
N GLU A 13 -0.18 -8.94 -13.17
CA GLU A 13 -0.32 -8.10 -14.36
C GLU A 13 -0.44 -6.62 -14.01
N TYR A 14 -1.07 -6.33 -12.86
CA TYR A 14 -1.21 -4.99 -12.33
C TYR A 14 -1.02 -4.99 -10.82
N THR A 15 -0.33 -3.97 -10.30
CA THR A 15 -0.15 -3.79 -8.86
C THR A 15 -0.50 -2.37 -8.46
N LEU A 16 -1.45 -2.20 -7.55
CA LEU A 16 -1.82 -0.91 -6.97
C LEU A 16 -1.00 -0.67 -5.70
N ILE A 17 -0.11 0.32 -5.72
CA ILE A 17 0.61 0.81 -4.54
C ILE A 17 -0.25 1.87 -3.85
N ASP A 18 -0.67 1.61 -2.62
CA ASP A 18 -1.42 2.54 -1.77
C ASP A 18 -0.49 3.12 -0.69
N PHE A 19 -0.16 4.40 -0.79
CA PHE A 19 0.58 5.12 0.25
C PHE A 19 -0.40 5.70 1.27
N TRP A 20 -0.22 5.32 2.54
CA TRP A 20 -1.12 5.70 3.63
C TRP A 20 -0.40 5.86 4.97
N TYR A 21 -1.13 6.20 6.03
CA TYR A 21 -0.67 6.14 7.41
C TYR A 21 -1.83 5.92 8.39
N SER A 22 -1.52 5.40 9.59
CA SER A 22 -2.48 4.84 10.56
C SER A 22 -3.58 5.81 11.01
N ASN A 23 -3.27 7.10 11.08
CA ASN A 23 -4.19 8.16 11.50
C ASN A 23 -4.65 9.06 10.32
N CYS A 24 -4.82 8.48 9.14
CA CYS A 24 -5.27 9.17 7.94
C CYS A 24 -6.77 8.94 7.73
N GLY A 25 -7.61 9.92 8.09
CA GLY A 25 -9.07 9.85 7.90
C GLY A 25 -9.48 9.51 6.45
N PRO A 26 -8.96 10.23 5.43
CA PRO A 26 -9.25 9.94 4.03
C PRO A 26 -8.78 8.54 3.58
N CYS A 27 -7.62 8.07 4.06
CA CYS A 27 -7.13 6.73 3.72
C CYS A 27 -8.06 5.64 4.28
N ILE A 28 -8.53 5.80 5.52
CA ILE A 28 -9.47 4.87 6.14
C ILE A 28 -10.80 4.83 5.36
N ALA A 29 -11.24 5.97 4.82
CA ALA A 29 -12.43 6.02 3.98
C ALA A 29 -12.26 5.29 2.63
N GLN A 30 -11.03 5.12 2.12
CA GLN A 30 -10.75 4.42 0.87
C GLN A 30 -10.70 2.89 1.01
N PHE A 31 -10.46 2.36 2.22
CA PHE A 31 -10.28 0.91 2.42
C PHE A 31 -11.46 0.04 1.95
N PRO A 32 -12.74 0.41 2.13
CA PRO A 32 -13.85 -0.38 1.61
C PRO A 32 -13.80 -0.54 0.08
N ASP A 33 -13.39 0.50 -0.64
CA ASP A 33 -13.29 0.47 -2.09
C ASP A 33 -12.10 -0.38 -2.56
N LEU A 34 -10.97 -0.27 -1.87
CA LEU A 34 -9.79 -1.11 -2.11
C LEU A 34 -10.11 -2.59 -1.88
N LYS A 35 -10.87 -2.92 -0.84
CA LYS A 35 -11.31 -4.29 -0.58
C LYS A 35 -12.17 -4.83 -1.70
N GLN A 36 -13.17 -4.07 -2.15
CA GLN A 36 -14.03 -4.47 -3.27
C GLN A 36 -13.21 -4.70 -4.55
N LEU A 37 -12.24 -3.81 -4.82
CA LEU A 37 -11.34 -3.95 -5.95
C LEU A 37 -10.48 -5.22 -5.82
N TYR A 38 -9.91 -5.46 -4.64
CA TYR A 38 -9.07 -6.62 -4.38
C TYR A 38 -9.84 -7.92 -4.52
N GLU A 39 -11.02 -8.04 -3.92
CA GLU A 39 -11.86 -9.24 -4.03
C GLU A 39 -12.23 -9.55 -5.49
N LYS A 40 -12.50 -8.51 -6.29
CA LYS A 40 -12.91 -8.66 -7.69
C LYS A 40 -11.76 -9.08 -8.62
N TYR A 41 -10.53 -8.64 -8.35
CA TYR A 41 -9.42 -8.77 -9.30
C TYR A 41 -8.21 -9.57 -8.78
N LYS A 42 -8.10 -9.92 -7.49
CA LYS A 42 -6.94 -10.65 -6.94
C LYS A 42 -6.60 -11.95 -7.67
N ASN A 43 -7.62 -12.67 -8.12
CA ASN A 43 -7.46 -13.93 -8.86
C ASN A 43 -7.31 -13.72 -10.39
N LYS A 44 -7.17 -12.47 -10.83
CA LYS A 44 -7.09 -12.05 -12.24
C LYS A 44 -5.81 -11.22 -12.50
N GLY A 45 -4.73 -11.52 -11.78
CA GLY A 45 -3.46 -10.83 -11.96
C GLY A 45 -3.39 -9.43 -11.36
N PHE A 46 -4.27 -9.06 -10.42
CA PHE A 46 -4.21 -7.78 -9.72
C PHE A 46 -3.73 -7.95 -8.28
N GLU A 47 -2.82 -7.11 -7.81
CA GLU A 47 -2.37 -7.08 -6.42
C GLU A 47 -2.48 -5.66 -5.85
N ILE A 48 -2.65 -5.55 -4.53
CA ILE A 48 -2.52 -4.28 -3.82
C ILE A 48 -1.32 -4.36 -2.88
N VAL A 49 -0.54 -3.30 -2.80
CA VAL A 49 0.57 -3.19 -1.84
C VAL A 49 0.37 -1.92 -1.04
N GLY A 50 0.16 -2.07 0.27
CA GLY A 50 0.09 -0.93 1.18
C GLY A 50 1.48 -0.50 1.62
N ILE A 51 1.81 0.78 1.51
CA ILE A 51 3.04 1.39 2.02
C ILE A 51 2.65 2.41 3.08
N SER A 52 2.84 2.04 4.35
CA SER A 52 2.66 2.98 5.46
C SER A 52 3.86 3.92 5.56
N THR A 53 3.60 5.20 5.79
CA THR A 53 4.62 6.24 6.06
C THR A 53 4.70 6.62 7.53
N ASP A 54 4.08 5.82 8.41
CA ASP A 54 4.05 6.07 9.85
C ASP A 54 5.47 6.23 10.42
N LYS A 55 5.65 7.15 11.38
CA LYS A 55 6.92 7.24 12.12
C LYS A 55 7.10 6.01 13.01
N LEU A 56 8.34 5.64 13.34
CA LEU A 56 8.64 4.47 14.18
C LEU A 56 7.79 4.37 15.46
N LYS A 57 7.51 5.51 16.10
CA LYS A 57 6.70 5.59 17.31
C LYS A 57 5.22 5.21 17.12
N TYR A 58 4.72 5.15 15.88
CA TYR A 58 3.34 4.81 15.52
C TYR A 58 3.18 3.37 14.98
N LYS A 59 4.17 2.50 15.24
CA LYS A 59 4.16 1.10 14.77
C LYS A 59 2.90 0.36 15.21
N THR A 60 2.53 0.53 16.48
CA THR A 60 1.42 -0.20 17.10
C THR A 60 0.09 0.23 16.49
N GLU A 61 -0.06 1.52 16.20
CA GLU A 61 -1.22 2.13 15.56
C GLU A 61 -1.37 1.61 14.13
N TRP A 62 -0.28 1.56 13.37
CA TRP A 62 -0.27 0.96 12.03
C TRP A 62 -0.68 -0.51 12.07
N GLN A 63 -0.02 -1.33 12.90
CA GLN A 63 -0.37 -2.75 13.04
C GLN A 63 -1.81 -2.96 13.51
N GLY A 64 -2.29 -2.09 14.42
CA GLY A 64 -3.66 -2.07 14.89
C GLY A 64 -4.65 -1.72 13.78
N ALA A 65 -4.35 -0.72 12.94
CA ALA A 65 -5.16 -0.35 11.78
C ALA A 65 -5.23 -1.47 10.74
N VAL A 66 -4.09 -2.09 10.39
CA VAL A 66 -4.03 -3.24 9.45
C VAL A 66 -4.96 -4.36 9.91
N LYS A 67 -4.91 -4.72 11.21
CA LYS A 67 -5.77 -5.75 11.80
C LYS A 67 -7.23 -5.32 11.87
N LYS A 68 -7.49 -4.12 12.39
CA LYS A 68 -8.84 -3.58 12.60
C LYS A 68 -9.61 -3.49 11.28
N TYR A 69 -8.94 -3.01 10.24
CA TYR A 69 -9.55 -2.83 8.92
C TYR A 69 -9.33 -4.04 8.02
N GLN A 70 -8.73 -5.14 8.48
CA GLN A 70 -8.51 -6.37 7.70
C GLN A 70 -7.93 -6.07 6.31
N LEU A 71 -6.77 -5.39 6.31
CA LEU A 71 -6.05 -5.09 5.07
C LEU A 71 -5.28 -6.36 4.67
N ASP A 72 -5.96 -7.26 3.97
CA ASP A 72 -5.50 -8.62 3.69
C ASP A 72 -4.42 -8.72 2.59
N TRP A 73 -4.09 -7.58 1.98
CA TRP A 73 -3.00 -7.49 1.00
C TRP A 73 -1.67 -7.11 1.67
N PRO A 74 -0.52 -7.41 1.03
CA PRO A 74 0.80 -7.12 1.58
C PRO A 74 0.96 -5.67 2.09
N GLN A 75 1.44 -5.53 3.32
CA GLN A 75 1.71 -4.25 3.97
C GLN A 75 3.21 -4.10 4.23
N TYR A 76 3.77 -2.99 3.75
CA TYR A 76 5.15 -2.59 3.97
C TYR A 76 5.21 -1.26 4.68
N TRP A 77 6.38 -1.00 5.26
CA TRP A 77 6.62 0.21 6.02
C TRP A 77 7.74 1.03 5.38
N ASP A 78 7.39 2.18 4.83
CA ASP A 78 8.33 3.24 4.48
C ASP A 78 8.69 4.03 5.74
N VAL A 79 9.72 3.53 6.44
CA VAL A 79 10.13 4.06 7.73
C VAL A 79 10.49 5.55 7.61
N ASN A 80 9.70 6.39 8.29
CA ASN A 80 9.79 7.85 8.27
C ASN A 80 9.46 8.51 6.90
N GLY A 81 8.82 7.81 5.97
CA GLY A 81 8.37 8.40 4.71
C GLY A 81 9.50 8.71 3.72
N GLN A 82 10.60 7.95 3.74
CA GLN A 82 11.77 8.21 2.90
C GLN A 82 11.46 7.97 1.42
N GLU A 83 10.80 6.86 1.08
CA GLU A 83 10.39 6.57 -0.30
C GLU A 83 9.28 7.50 -0.76
N ALA A 84 8.30 7.81 0.11
CA ALA A 84 7.27 8.80 -0.17
C ALA A 84 7.88 10.17 -0.49
N THR A 85 8.90 10.59 0.26
CA THR A 85 9.65 11.83 0.00
C THR A 85 10.40 11.75 -1.34
N ARG A 86 11.08 10.64 -1.62
CA ARG A 86 11.81 10.44 -2.88
C ARG A 86 10.88 10.51 -4.10
N LEU A 87 9.67 9.99 -3.98
CA LEU A 87 8.63 10.02 -5.00
C LEU A 87 7.79 11.31 -5.00
N SER A 88 8.15 12.29 -4.16
CA SER A 88 7.43 13.57 -4.01
C SER A 88 5.95 13.43 -3.61
N ILE A 89 5.61 12.36 -2.90
CA ILE A 89 4.28 12.14 -2.33
C ILE A 89 4.12 13.07 -1.13
N ARG A 90 3.18 14.01 -1.24
CA ARG A 90 2.89 15.03 -0.21
C ARG A 90 1.46 14.99 0.31
N ALA A 91 0.62 14.15 -0.29
CA ALA A 91 -0.79 13.98 0.05
C ALA A 91 -1.10 12.50 0.26
N PHE A 92 -2.00 12.21 1.18
CA PHE A 92 -2.43 10.85 1.49
C PHE A 92 -3.97 10.79 1.48
N PRO A 93 -4.55 9.71 0.93
CA PRO A 93 -3.87 8.61 0.25
C PRO A 93 -3.28 9.03 -1.11
N THR A 94 -2.24 8.34 -1.57
CA THR A 94 -1.74 8.44 -2.95
C THR A 94 -1.61 7.02 -3.50
N ASN A 95 -2.21 6.79 -4.67
CA ASN A 95 -2.21 5.47 -5.31
C ASN A 95 -1.42 5.50 -6.63
N PHE A 96 -0.56 4.50 -6.85
CA PHE A 96 0.09 4.26 -8.14
C PHE A 96 -0.36 2.91 -8.67
N LEU A 97 -0.81 2.86 -9.92
CA LEU A 97 -1.08 1.60 -10.59
C LEU A 97 0.11 1.27 -11.48
N LEU A 98 0.79 0.18 -11.18
CA LEU A 98 1.92 -0.33 -11.94
C LEU A 98 1.47 -1.48 -12.83
N ASP A 99 2.02 -1.57 -14.04
CA ASP A 99 1.89 -2.75 -14.88
C ASP A 99 2.85 -3.89 -14.43
N GLY A 100 2.78 -5.05 -15.08
CA GLY A 100 3.67 -6.18 -14.80
C GLY A 100 5.17 -5.92 -15.09
N GLN A 101 5.53 -4.76 -15.65
CA GLN A 101 6.90 -4.28 -15.81
C GLN A 101 7.29 -3.25 -14.73
N GLY A 102 6.39 -2.94 -13.79
CA GLY A 102 6.60 -1.97 -12.73
C GLY A 102 6.58 -0.52 -13.21
N ARG A 103 5.90 -0.22 -14.33
CA ARG A 103 5.78 1.13 -14.92
C ARG A 103 4.45 1.77 -14.59
#